data_AF-A0A7Y8HDK2-F1
#
_entry.id   AF-A0A7Y8HDK2-F1
#
_cell.length_a   1.000
_cell.length_b   1.000
_cell.length_c   1.000
_cell.angle_alpha   90.00
_cell.angle_beta   90.00
_cell.angle_gamma   90.00
#
_symmetry.space_group_name_H-M   'P 1'
#
loop_
_entity.id
_entity.type
_entity.pdbx_description
1 polymer ?
#
loop_
_entity_poly.entity_id
_entity_poly.type
_entity_poly.pdbx_seq_one_letter_code
_entity_poly.pdbx_strand_id
1 'polypeptide(L)' 'MIPADDFLYEDDSERKHHSSAIRRIAENSGNSVEKVEKLYEENLRKLKPRARVKDFLSILVSREVEAILRS' A
#
# COMPACT_ATOMS: atom_id res chain seq x y z
N MET A 1 -15.89 18.02 -13.22
CA MET A 1 -15.02 17.83 -12.06
C MET A 1 -15.05 16.34 -11.74
N ILE A 2 -14.02 15.60 -12.17
CA ILE A 2 -13.91 14.16 -11.88
C ILE A 2 -13.42 14.05 -10.42
N PRO A 3 -14.08 13.29 -9.53
CA PRO A 3 -13.61 13.12 -8.16
C PRO A 3 -12.22 12.46 -8.17
N ALA A 4 -11.33 12.93 -7.30
CA ALA A 4 -9.91 12.56 -7.28
C ALA A 4 -9.62 11.10 -6.87
N ASP A 5 -10.65 10.29 -6.64
CA ASP A 5 -10.51 8.91 -6.15
C ASP A 5 -10.23 7.88 -7.26
N ASP A 6 -10.50 8.20 -8.54
CA ASP A 6 -10.37 7.24 -9.65
C ASP A 6 -8.91 6.91 -10.06
N PHE A 7 -7.90 7.54 -9.45
CA PHE A 7 -6.48 7.32 -9.82
C PHE A 7 -5.55 6.95 -8.65
N LEU A 8 -6.09 6.83 -7.42
CA LEU A 8 -5.27 6.46 -6.26
C LEU A 8 -4.82 5.00 -6.32
N TYR A 9 -5.63 4.13 -6.91
CA TYR A 9 -5.33 2.73 -7.18
C TYR A 9 -5.24 2.54 -8.70
N GLU A 10 -4.28 1.76 -9.17
CA GLU A 10 -4.09 1.40 -10.58
C GLU A 10 -5.13 0.38 -11.05
N ASP A 11 -5.53 -0.53 -10.16
CA ASP A 11 -6.57 -1.53 -10.43
C ASP A 11 -7.28 -2.02 -9.14
N ASP A 12 -8.36 -2.80 -9.33
CA ASP A 12 -9.14 -3.39 -8.25
C ASP A 12 -8.36 -4.38 -7.37
N SER A 13 -7.30 -5.00 -7.91
CA SER A 13 -6.43 -5.92 -7.16
C SER A 13 -5.56 -5.12 -6.18
N GLU A 14 -4.97 -4.02 -6.64
CA GLU A 14 -4.20 -3.09 -5.81
C GLU A 14 -5.11 -2.53 -4.70
N ARG A 15 -6.33 -2.10 -5.04
CA ARG A 15 -7.32 -1.63 -4.07
C ARG A 15 -7.67 -2.69 -3.02
N LYS A 16 -7.84 -3.96 -3.41
CA LYS A 16 -8.05 -5.07 -2.46
C LYS A 16 -6.86 -5.30 -1.54
N HIS A 17 -5.64 -5.14 -2.05
CA HIS A 17 -4.43 -5.26 -1.24
C HIS A 17 -4.37 -4.16 -0.17
N HIS A 18 -4.61 -2.90 -0.57
CA HIS A 18 -4.62 -1.77 0.35
C HIS A 18 -5.74 -1.85 1.39
N SER A 19 -6.96 -2.24 0.99
CA SER A 19 -8.09 -2.39 1.92
C SER A 19 -7.84 -3.46 2.99
N SER A 20 -7.15 -4.55 2.64
CA SER A 20 -6.73 -5.58 3.61
C SER A 20 -5.74 -5.01 4.64
N ALA A 21 -4.81 -4.16 4.21
CA ALA A 21 -3.88 -3.48 5.11
C ALA A 21 -4.60 -2.48 6.03
N ILE A 22 -5.50 -1.66 5.48
CA ILE A 22 -6.31 -0.68 6.22
C ILE A 22 -7.11 -1.38 7.33
N ARG A 23 -7.80 -2.47 6.99
CA ARG A 23 -8.61 -3.22 7.95
C ARG A 23 -7.76 -3.79 9.09
N ARG A 24 -6.60 -4.37 8.76
CA ARG A 24 -5.68 -4.90 9.77
C ARG A 24 -5.13 -3.81 10.70
N ILE A 25 -4.84 -2.62 10.18
CA ILE A 25 -4.39 -1.47 10.98
C ILE A 25 -5.51 -0.98 11.90
N ALA A 26 -6.74 -0.91 11.40
CA ALA A 26 -7.91 -0.54 12.19
C ALA A 26 -8.14 -1.52 13.35
N GLU A 27 -8.12 -2.83 13.07
CA GLU A 27 -8.24 -3.89 14.07
C GLU A 27 -7.13 -3.80 15.14
N ASN A 28 -5.87 -3.64 14.73
CA ASN A 28 -4.73 -3.57 15.65
C ASN A 28 -4.67 -2.30 16.50
N SER A 29 -5.19 -1.18 15.98
CA SER A 29 -5.13 0.12 16.64
C SER A 29 -6.41 0.48 17.41
N GLY A 30 -7.46 -0.33 17.30
CA GLY A 30 -8.77 -0.06 17.88
C GLY A 30 -9.49 1.17 17.29
N ASN A 31 -9.06 1.65 16.11
CA ASN A 31 -9.69 2.77 15.42
C ASN A 31 -10.72 2.28 14.40
N SER A 32 -11.67 3.15 14.02
CA SER A 32 -12.59 2.83 12.93
C SER A 32 -11.86 2.71 11.60
N VAL A 33 -12.33 1.78 10.76
CA VAL A 33 -11.81 1.57 9.40
C VAL A 33 -11.81 2.89 8.62
N GLU A 34 -12.89 3.66 8.70
CA GLU A 34 -13.07 4.93 7.98
C GLU A 34 -12.02 5.99 8.39
N LYS A 35 -11.63 6.04 9.67
CA LYS A 35 -10.59 6.95 10.16
C LYS A 35 -9.21 6.52 9.66
N VAL A 36 -8.93 5.22 9.67
CA VAL A 36 -7.66 4.66 9.19
C VAL A 36 -7.55 4.81 7.68
N GLU A 37 -8.63 4.57 6.94
CA GLU A 37 -8.70 4.71 5.49
C GLU A 37 -8.36 6.13 5.04
N LYS A 38 -9.01 7.15 5.62
CA LYS A 38 -8.67 8.56 5.31
C LYS A 38 -7.19 8.86 5.52
N LEU A 39 -6.64 8.47 6.67
CA LEU A 39 -5.23 8.71 6.97
C LEU A 39 -4.30 7.91 6.04
N TYR A 40 -4.65 6.67 5.73
CA TYR A 40 -3.90 5.79 4.85
C TYR A 40 -3.82 6.39 3.44
N GLU A 41 -4.96 6.80 2.89
CA GLU A 41 -5.03 7.37 1.55
C GLU A 41 -4.34 8.73 1.44
N GLU A 42 -4.42 9.59 2.46
CA GLU A 42 -3.63 10.82 2.52
C GLU A 42 -2.12 10.55 2.46
N ASN A 43 -1.65 9.51 3.15
CA ASN A 43 -0.25 9.10 3.11
C ASN A 43 0.10 8.46 1.76
N LEU A 44 -0.78 7.62 1.22
CA LEU A 44 -0.60 6.99 -0.09
C LEU A 44 -0.48 8.05 -1.19
N ARG A 45 -1.34 9.08 -1.19
CA ARG A 45 -1.26 10.21 -2.14
C ARG A 45 0.07 10.96 -2.07
N LYS A 46 0.70 11.06 -0.90
CA LYS A 46 2.02 11.70 -0.72
C LYS A 46 3.17 10.80 -1.17
N LEU A 47 3.04 9.49 -0.97
CA LEU A 47 4.08 8.52 -1.23
C LEU A 47 4.08 8.02 -2.67
N LYS A 48 2.90 7.79 -3.27
CA LYS A 48 2.74 7.23 -4.62
C LYS A 48 3.53 7.98 -5.70
N PRO A 49 3.56 9.34 -5.75
CA PRO A 49 4.37 10.07 -6.75
C PRO A 49 5.89 9.90 -6.58
N ARG A 50 6.33 9.54 -5.37
CA ARG A 50 7.76 9.33 -5.02
C ARG A 50 8.16 7.86 -5.07
N ALA A 51 7.21 6.96 -4.92
CA ALA A 51 7.40 5.53 -5.02
C ALA A 51 7.72 5.15 -6.47
N ARG A 52 8.98 4.79 -6.75
CA ARG A 52 9.32 4.18 -8.03
C ARG A 52 9.23 2.67 -7.88
N VAL A 53 8.58 2.00 -8.85
CA VAL A 53 8.53 0.52 -8.94
C VAL A 53 9.93 -0.10 -8.84
N LYS A 54 10.97 0.59 -9.32
CA LYS A 54 12.38 0.18 -9.21
C LYS A 54 12.88 0.07 -7.77
N ASP A 55 12.39 0.91 -6.85
CA ASP A 55 12.83 0.90 -5.45
C ASP A 55 12.29 -0.33 -4.74
N PHE A 56 11.01 -0.69 -4.97
CA PHE A 56 10.41 -1.92 -4.47
C PHE A 56 11.00 -3.19 -5.11
N LEU A 57 11.33 -3.12 -6.41
CA LEU A 57 11.95 -4.24 -7.11
C LEU A 57 13.31 -4.60 -6.50
N SER A 58 14.11 -3.62 -6.09
CA SER A 58 15.40 -3.87 -5.43
C SER A 58 15.23 -4.59 -4.08
N ILE A 59 14.19 -4.24 -3.31
CA ILE A 59 13.85 -4.88 -2.03
C ILE A 59 13.38 -6.32 -2.27
N LEU A 60 12.52 -6.54 -3.27
CA LEU A 60 12.02 -7.86 -3.64
C LEU A 60 13.16 -8.78 -4.10
N VAL A 61 14.02 -8.32 -5.01
CA VAL A 61 15.17 -9.09 -5.49
C VAL A 61 16.12 -9.43 -4.33
N SER A 62 16.38 -8.48 -3.43
CA SER A 62 17.24 -8.73 -2.26
C SER A 62 16.65 -9.81 -1.35
N ARG A 63 15.34 -9.77 -1.08
CA ARG A 63 14.66 -10.78 -0.27
C ARG A 63 14.70 -12.17 -0.90
N GLU A 64 14.50 -12.26 -2.22
CA GLU A 64 14.60 -13.51 -2.97
C GLU A 64 16.03 -14.09 -2.91
N VAL A 65 17.05 -13.26 -3.12
CA VAL A 65 18.45 -13.69 -3.02
C VAL A 65 18.77 -14.20 -1.61
N GLU A 66 18.36 -13.49 -0.56
CA GLU A 66 18.56 -13.97 0.81
C GLU A 66 17.79 -15.26 1.12
N ALA A 67 16.61 -15.47 0.52
CA ALA A 67 15.85 -16.71 0.70
C ALA A 67 16.58 -17.91 0.06
N ILE A 68 17.13 -17.72 -1.14
CA ILE A 68 17.95 -18.72 -1.83
C ILE A 68 19.20 -19.07 -1.03
N LEU A 69 19.92 -18.06 -0.51
CA LEU A 69 21.15 -18.28 0.25
C LEU A 69 20.92 -18.90 1.64
N ARG A 70 19.69 -18.84 2.16
CA ARG A 70 19.30 -19.46 3.44
C ARG A 70 18.84 -20.91 3.29
N SER A 71 18.71 -21.42 2.06
CA SER A 71 18.40 -22.82 1.74
C SER A 71 19.68 -23.61 1.42
#